data_AF-A0A8S3K0P7-F1
#
_entry.id   AF-A0A8S3K0P7-F1
#
_cell.length_a   1.000
_cell.length_b   1.000
_cell.length_c   1.000
_cell.angle_alpha   90.00
_cell.angle_beta   90.00
_cell.angle_gamma   90.00
#
_symmetry.space_group_name_H-M   'P 1'
#
loop_
_entity.id
_entity.type
_entity.pdbx_description
1 polymer ?
#
loop_
_entity_poly.entity_id
_entity_poly.type
_entity_poly.pdbx_seq_one_letter_code
_entity_poly.pdbx_strand_id
1 'polypeptide(L)' 'MTDIQHEIQTFEGTDVQIEQARKKLYDWLNKPMRVSIADGRVLVGVLLCTDRDQNLILGNCNEYIGSPSEQEEFRVL' A
#
# COMPACT_ATOMS: atom_id res chain seq x y z
N MET A 1 -16.05 20.32 -14.05
CA MET A 1 -14.83 19.51 -13.91
C MET A 1 -14.95 18.90 -12.52
N THR A 2 -15.51 17.71 -12.46
CA THR A 2 -16.18 17.13 -11.28
C THR A 2 -15.20 16.81 -10.16
N ASP A 3 -15.52 17.31 -8.97
CA ASP A 3 -14.86 17.04 -7.69
C ASP A 3 -14.67 15.54 -7.45
N ILE A 4 -13.43 15.11 -7.24
CA ILE A 4 -13.10 13.81 -6.69
C ILE A 4 -12.82 14.03 -5.20
N GLN A 5 -13.90 14.11 -4.42
CA GLN A 5 -13.81 13.90 -2.98
C GLN A 5 -13.59 12.41 -2.74
N HIS A 6 -12.33 11.99 -2.64
CA HIS A 6 -12.00 10.73 -1.96
C HIS A 6 -12.24 10.96 -0.47
N GLU A 7 -13.45 10.68 -0.02
CA GLU A 7 -13.81 10.64 1.39
C GLU A 7 -13.05 9.46 2.02
N ILE A 8 -11.93 9.75 2.69
CA ILE A 8 -11.26 8.76 3.54
C ILE A 8 -12.27 8.44 4.64
N GLN A 9 -12.92 7.28 4.53
CA GLN A 9 -13.84 6.81 5.55
C GLN A 9 -13.08 6.67 6.86
N THR A 10 -13.39 7.53 7.84
CA THR A 10 -12.88 7.40 9.20
C THR A 10 -13.38 6.09 9.77
N PHE A 11 -12.45 5.21 10.13
CA PHE A 11 -12.78 3.96 10.79
C PHE A 11 -13.25 4.23 12.23
N GLU A 12 -14.55 4.09 12.50
CA GLU A 12 -15.12 4.11 13.86
C GLU A 12 -14.96 2.72 14.51
N GLY A 13 -13.74 2.42 14.96
CA GLY A 13 -13.44 1.22 15.73
C GLY A 13 -13.49 1.47 17.24
N THR A 14 -13.79 0.42 18.00
CA THR A 14 -13.51 0.41 19.45
C THR A 14 -12.01 0.58 19.71
N ASP A 15 -11.63 1.06 20.90
CA ASP A 15 -10.21 1.19 21.29
C ASP A 15 -9.42 -0.11 21.09
N VAL A 16 -10.06 -1.25 21.34
CA VAL A 16 -9.48 -2.59 21.13
C VAL A 16 -9.21 -2.84 19.64
N GLN A 17 -10.13 -2.49 18.75
CA GLN A 17 -9.95 -2.65 17.31
C GLN A 17 -8.86 -1.73 16.76
N ILE A 18 -8.78 -0.49 17.26
CA ILE A 18 -7.74 0.47 16.89
C ILE A 18 -6.36 -0.06 17.28
N GLU A 19 -6.21 -0.58 18.50
CA GLU A 19 -4.93 -1.12 18.96
C GLU A 19 -4.52 -2.39 18.19
N GLN A 20 -5.47 -3.26 17.84
CA GLN A 20 -5.21 -4.42 16.99
C GLN A 20 -4.76 -4.02 15.59
N ALA A 21 -5.42 -3.02 14.98
CA ALA A 21 -5.03 -2.49 13.68
C ALA A 21 -3.63 -1.86 13.72
N ARG A 22 -3.34 -1.07 14.76
CA ARG A 22 -2.02 -0.48 14.99
C ARG A 22 -0.93 -1.54 15.10
N LYS A 23 -1.17 -2.58 15.91
CA LYS A 23 -0.24 -3.72 16.04
C LYS A 23 0.01 -4.39 14.69
N LYS A 24 -1.04 -4.60 13.89
CA LYS A 24 -0.93 -5.19 12.56
C LYS A 24 -0.07 -4.33 11.61
N LEU A 25 -0.21 -3.01 11.65
CA LEU A 25 0.65 -2.09 10.89
C LEU A 25 2.12 -2.23 11.31
N TYR A 26 2.40 -2.30 12.62
CA TYR A 26 3.76 -2.53 13.11
C TYR A 26 4.33 -3.88 12.68
N ASP A 27 3.53 -4.94 12.68
CA ASP A 27 3.95 -6.28 12.27
C ASP A 27 4.33 -6.36 10.78
N TRP A 28 3.81 -5.43 9.95
CA TRP A 28 4.15 -5.30 8.54
C TRP A 28 5.41 -4.48 8.27
N LEU A 29 5.87 -3.66 9.22
CA LEU A 29 7.10 -2.89 9.03
C LEU A 29 8.31 -3.81 8.85
N ASN A 30 9.23 -3.39 7.99
CA ASN A 30 10.43 -4.13 7.62
C ASN A 30 10.15 -5.52 7.02
N LYS A 31 8.96 -5.74 6.45
CA LYS A 31 8.59 -6.98 5.75
C LYS A 31 8.42 -6.69 4.25
N PRO A 32 8.70 -7.68 3.37
CA PRO A 32 8.31 -7.59 1.97
C PRO A 32 6.79 -7.40 1.84
N MET A 33 6.39 -6.46 0.99
CA MET A 33 5.01 -6.10 0.72
C MET A 33 4.79 -5.99 -0.78
N ARG A 34 3.68 -6.54 -1.26
CA ARG A 34 3.17 -6.41 -2.63
C ARG A 34 1.99 -5.45 -2.62
N VAL A 35 2.10 -4.32 -3.31
CA VAL A 35 1.08 -3.28 -3.41
C VAL A 35 0.61 -3.17 -4.84
N SER A 36 -0.69 -3.25 -5.08
CA SER A 36 -1.29 -2.96 -6.39
C SER A 36 -1.80 -1.53 -6.37
N ILE A 37 -1.37 -0.73 -7.35
CA ILE A 37 -1.79 0.67 -7.49
C ILE A 37 -2.83 0.82 -8.61
N ALA A 38 -3.63 1.88 -8.55
CA ALA A 38 -4.88 2.01 -9.31
C ALA A 38 -4.69 2.02 -10.84
N ASP A 39 -3.50 2.33 -11.32
CA ASP A 39 -3.16 2.32 -12.75
C ASP A 39 -2.70 0.96 -13.29
N GLY A 40 -2.83 -0.10 -12.48
CA GLY A 40 -2.55 -1.47 -12.90
C GLY A 40 -1.12 -1.92 -12.68
N ARG A 41 -0.26 -1.09 -12.07
CA ARG A 41 1.10 -1.49 -11.70
C ARG A 41 1.11 -2.22 -10.36
N VAL A 42 2.14 -3.05 -10.17
CA VAL A 42 2.42 -3.74 -8.91
C VAL A 42 3.79 -3.32 -8.40
N LEU A 43 3.86 -2.92 -7.14
CA LEU A 43 5.10 -2.59 -6.44
C LEU A 43 5.43 -3.70 -5.44
N VAL A 44 6.66 -4.21 -5.47
CA VAL A 44 7.18 -5.17 -4.49
C VAL A 44 8.42 -4.61 -3.83
N GLY A 45 8.34 -4.34 -2.54
CA GLY A 45 9.44 -3.77 -1.76
C GLY A 45 9.27 -4.04 -0.26
N VAL A 46 10.16 -3.51 0.56
CA VAL A 46 10.09 -3.62 2.02
C VAL A 46 9.33 -2.43 2.59
N LEU A 47 8.23 -2.65 3.32
CA LEU A 47 7.49 -1.54 3.94
C LEU A 47 8.32 -0.89 5.04
N LEU A 48 8.65 0.39 4.89
CA LEU A 48 9.45 1.14 5.87
C LEU A 48 8.59 2.01 6.78
N CYS A 49 7.55 2.65 6.23
CA CYS A 49 6.58 3.41 7.01
C CYS A 49 5.29 3.69 6.23
N THR A 50 4.28 4.16 6.96
CA THR A 50 3.00 4.67 6.45
C THR A 50 2.57 5.89 7.25
N ASP A 51 1.73 6.76 6.68
CA ASP A 51 1.06 7.84 7.39
C ASP A 51 -0.46 7.65 7.48
N ARG A 52 -1.18 8.68 7.96
CA ARG A 52 -2.64 8.68 8.11
C ARG A 52 -3.38 8.65 6.77
N ASP A 53 -2.76 9.19 5.73
CA ASP A 53 -3.35 9.32 4.39
C ASP A 53 -3.06 8.09 3.53
N GLN A 54 -2.52 7.03 4.14
CA GLN A 54 -2.17 5.76 3.50
C GLN A 54 -1.03 5.89 2.49
N ASN A 55 -0.20 6.94 2.60
CA ASN A 55 1.04 7.02 1.84
C ASN A 55 2.02 5.95 2.36
N LEU A 56 2.64 5.19 1.47
CA LEU A 56 3.59 4.13 1.81
C LEU A 56 5.01 4.48 1.33
N ILE A 57 6.01 4.21 2.16
CA ILE A 57 7.41 4.19 1.72
C ILE A 57 7.88 2.73 1.63
N LEU A 58 8.30 2.31 0.43
CA LEU A 58 8.86 0.99 0.16
C LEU A 58 10.37 1.10 -0.11
N GLY A 59 11.18 0.39 0.67
CA GLY A 59 12.62 0.21 0.40
C GLY A 59 12.87 -0.92 -0.60
N ASN A 60 13.96 -0.83 -1.36
CA ASN A 60 14.38 -1.85 -2.35
C ASN A 60 13.23 -2.27 -3.28
N CYS A 61 12.50 -1.29 -3.80
CA CYS A 61 11.25 -1.51 -4.52
C CYS A 61 11.50 -1.91 -5.98
N ASN A 62 10.78 -2.93 -6.45
CA ASN A 62 10.67 -3.28 -7.86
C ASN A 62 9.25 -2.97 -8.34
N GLU A 63 9.14 -2.45 -9.55
CA GLU A 63 7.88 -2.16 -10.22
C GLU A 63 7.63 -3.20 -11.33
N TYR A 64 6.39 -3.65 -11.43
CA TYR A 64 5.91 -4.59 -12.44
C TYR A 64 4.74 -3.95 -13.19
N ILE A 65 4.83 -3.97 -14.52
CA ILE A 65 3.79 -3.48 -15.43
C ILE A 65 3.25 -4.68 -16.21
N GLY A 66 1.94 -4.94 -16.11
CA GLY A 66 1.28 -5.99 -16.86
C GLY A 66 0.02 -6.54 -16.19
N SER A 67 -0.91 -7.04 -16.99
CA SER A 67 -2.02 -7.87 -16.49
C SER A 67 -1.46 -9.25 -16.06
N PRO A 68 -2.10 -10.00 -15.13
CA PRO A 68 -1.66 -11.35 -14.76
C PRO A 68 -1.55 -12.34 -15.93
N SER A 69 -2.08 -11.97 -17.10
CA SER A 69 -2.09 -12.71 -18.36
C SER A 69 -0.99 -12.30 -19.36
N GLU A 70 -0.27 -11.20 -19.12
CA GLU A 70 0.79 -10.69 -20.00
C GLU A 70 2.13 -10.63 -19.27
N GLN A 71 3.23 -10.79 -20.02
CA GLN A 71 4.58 -10.85 -19.47
C GLN A 71 4.88 -9.60 -18.63
N GLU A 72 5.02 -9.75 -17.31
CA GLU A 72 5.34 -8.65 -16.39
C GLU A 72 6.66 -8.00 -16.82
N GLU A 73 6.62 -6.72 -17.23
CA GLU A 73 7.83 -5.94 -17.47
C GLU A 73 8.41 -5.48 -16.13
N PHE A 74 9.68 -5.85 -15.89
CA PHE A 74 10.42 -5.51 -14.68
C PHE A 74 11.10 -4.13 -14.81
N ARG A 75 10.83 -3.24 -13.86
CA ARG A 75 11.48 -1.92 -13.76
C ARG A 75 12.00 -1.70 -12.34
N VAL A 76 13.24 -1.25 -12.23
CA VAL A 76 13.85 -0.85 -10.94
C VAL A 76 13.55 0.63 -10.73
N LEU A 77 13.02 0.97 -9.57
CA LEU A 77 12.72 2.36 -9.16
C LEU A 77 13.84 2.95 -8.30
#